data_AF-A0A225WCG7-F1
#
_entry.id   AF-A0A225WCG7-F1
#
_cell.length_a   1.000
_cell.length_b   1.000
_cell.length_c   1.000
_cell.angle_alpha   90.00
_cell.angle_beta   90.00
_cell.angle_gamma   90.00
#
_symmetry.space_group_name_H-M   'P 1'
#
loop_
_entity.id
_entity.type
_entity.pdbx_description
1 polymer ?
#
loop_
_entity_poly.entity_id
_entity_poly.type
_entity_poly.pdbx_seq_one_letter_code
_entity_poly.pdbx_strand_id
1 'polypeptide(L)'
;MGATVSDNVAIDTMYASAQQGVYTFCVQGIICHRIGTLLPEDGAEPSFAQVYVYMYDRDMEHQVDRRMKIIDGLDRTTLKALQMVLVANNPYVRKFLTAGEKWHGTV
;
A
#
# COMPACT_ATOMS: atom_id res chain seq x y z
N MET A 1 11.88 -6.25 0.70
CA MET A 1 10.50 -6.75 0.81
C MET A 1 10.45 -7.64 2.05
N GLY A 2 9.87 -7.16 3.15
CA GLY A 2 9.89 -7.88 4.43
C GLY A 2 8.47 -8.03 4.95
N ALA A 3 8.02 -9.27 5.12
CA ALA A 3 6.84 -9.57 5.93
C ALA A 3 7.30 -9.69 7.39
N THR A 4 6.56 -9.06 8.31
CA THR A 4 6.81 -9.18 9.76
C THR A 4 5.69 -10.00 10.37
N VAL A 5 6.06 -11.01 11.16
CA VAL A 5 5.13 -11.86 11.90
C VAL A 5 4.65 -11.11 13.13
N SER A 6 3.35 -11.13 13.42
CA SER A 6 2.78 -10.61 14.67
C SER A 6 2.82 -11.68 15.77
N ASP A 7 3.15 -11.28 17.00
CA ASP A 7 3.54 -12.12 18.15
C ASP A 7 2.48 -13.06 18.77
N ASN A 8 1.37 -13.37 18.10
CA ASN A 8 0.26 -14.15 18.69
C ASN A 8 0.01 -15.50 18.01
N VAL A 9 1.05 -16.32 17.85
CA VAL A 9 0.95 -17.66 17.25
C VAL A 9 0.48 -18.67 18.31
N ALA A 10 -0.80 -19.04 18.28
CA ALA A 10 -1.30 -20.27 18.91
C ALA A 10 -1.32 -21.39 17.87
N ILE A 11 -0.69 -22.53 18.19
CA ILE A 11 -0.69 -23.71 17.31
C ILE A 11 -2.05 -24.39 17.42
N ASP A 12 -2.82 -24.38 16.32
CA ASP A 12 -4.04 -25.16 16.21
C ASP A 12 -3.70 -26.61 15.89
N THR A 13 -3.76 -27.46 16.93
CA THR A 13 -3.44 -28.89 16.85
C THR A 13 -4.49 -29.71 16.13
N MET A 14 -5.67 -29.17 15.80
CA MET A 14 -6.76 -29.97 15.24
C MET A 14 -6.53 -30.38 13.78
N TYR A 15 -5.74 -29.61 13.03
CA TYR A 15 -5.32 -29.92 11.65
C TYR A 15 -3.86 -30.41 11.54
N ALA A 16 -3.13 -30.46 12.65
CA ALA A 16 -1.74 -30.91 12.71
C ALA A 16 -1.61 -32.43 12.95
N SER A 17 -2.53 -33.25 12.41
CA SER A 17 -2.33 -34.70 12.41
C SER A 17 -1.32 -35.06 11.32
N ALA A 18 -0.05 -35.07 11.73
CA ALA A 18 1.11 -35.42 10.91
C ALA A 18 1.12 -36.90 10.50
N GLN A 19 0.10 -37.37 9.76
CA GLN A 19 0.02 -38.76 9.34
C GLN A 19 0.23 -39.03 7.85
N GLN A 20 0.13 -38.04 6.95
CA GLN A 20 0.68 -38.13 5.57
C GLN A 20 0.40 -36.82 4.80
N GLY A 21 1.36 -35.89 4.76
CA GLY A 21 1.25 -34.67 3.95
C GLY A 21 2.16 -33.53 4.38
N VAL A 22 2.38 -32.55 3.48
CA VAL A 22 3.17 -31.33 3.72
C VAL A 22 2.56 -30.54 4.88
N TYR A 23 3.41 -30.11 5.83
CA TYR A 23 3.02 -29.29 6.99
C TYR A 23 2.28 -28.02 6.52
N THR A 24 0.99 -27.96 6.79
CA THR A 24 0.20 -26.73 6.60
C THR A 24 0.17 -26.00 7.93
N PHE A 25 1.00 -24.97 8.11
CA PHE A 25 0.84 -24.06 9.24
C PHE A 25 -0.09 -22.92 8.82
N CYS A 26 -1.19 -22.75 9.57
CA CYS A 26 -2.07 -21.60 9.42
C CYS A 26 -1.63 -20.56 10.45
N VAL A 27 -0.96 -19.49 10.01
CA VAL A 27 -0.76 -18.32 10.88
C VAL A 27 -2.14 -17.68 11.04
N GLN A 28 -2.74 -17.78 12.23
CA GLN A 28 -4.00 -17.09 12.52
C GLN A 28 -3.78 -15.58 12.48
N GLY A 29 -3.97 -15.01 11.30
CA GLY A 29 -3.82 -13.60 11.00
C GLY A 29 -3.77 -13.44 9.50
N ILE A 30 -4.63 -12.59 8.95
CA ILE A 30 -4.48 -12.13 7.55
C ILE A 30 -3.02 -11.68 7.39
N ILE A 31 -2.35 -12.11 6.33
CA ILE A 31 -1.03 -11.55 5.99
C ILE A 31 -1.23 -10.05 5.78
N CYS A 32 -0.92 -9.27 6.81
CA CYS A 32 -0.98 -7.82 6.74
C CYS A 32 0.39 -7.32 6.27
N HIS A 33 0.42 -6.67 5.11
CA HIS A 33 1.56 -5.81 4.81
C HIS A 33 1.60 -4.72 5.88
N ARG A 34 2.75 -4.54 6.54
CA ARG A 34 2.98 -3.35 7.38
C ARG A 34 3.04 -2.15 6.45
N ILE A 35 1.88 -1.53 6.23
CA ILE A 35 1.79 -0.24 5.55
C ILE A 35 2.54 0.75 6.46
N GLY A 36 3.57 1.40 5.91
CA GLY A 36 4.39 2.38 6.63
C GLY A 36 3.58 3.60 7.09
N THR A 37 4.29 4.65 7.52
CA THR A 37 3.66 5.91 7.91
C THR A 37 2.81 6.48 6.77
N LEU A 38 1.70 7.15 7.13
CA LEU A 38 0.80 7.76 6.15
C LEU A 38 1.44 8.93 5.40
N LEU A 39 2.37 9.61 6.06
CA LEU A 39 3.18 10.68 5.50
C LEU A 39 4.62 10.21 5.31
N PRO A 40 5.36 10.80 4.35
CA PRO A 40 6.80 10.60 4.26
C PRO A 40 7.48 11.06 5.56
N GLU A 41 8.62 10.46 5.86
CA GLU A 41 9.52 11.00 6.88
C GLU A 41 10.06 12.36 6.44
N ASP A 42 10.53 13.19 7.38
CA ASP A 42 11.03 14.53 7.08
C ASP A 42 12.17 14.47 6.04
N GLY A 43 11.98 15.19 4.93
CA GLY A 43 12.93 15.20 3.81
C GLY A 43 12.88 13.97 2.90
N ALA A 44 12.05 12.98 3.19
CA ALA A 44 11.82 11.82 2.33
C ALA A 44 10.76 12.12 1.27
N GLU A 45 10.97 11.59 0.06
CA GLU A 45 10.00 11.69 -1.02
C GLU A 45 8.90 10.62 -0.88
N PRO A 46 7.62 10.95 -1.15
CA PRO A 46 6.50 10.04 -0.94
C PRO A 46 6.60 8.76 -1.78
N SER A 47 6.15 7.63 -1.21
CA SER A 47 6.10 6.35 -1.90
C SER A 47 4.77 5.63 -1.69
N PHE A 48 4.41 4.74 -2.62
CA PHE A 48 3.18 3.93 -2.55
C PHE A 48 1.92 4.78 -2.34
N ALA A 49 1.19 4.56 -1.23
CA ALA A 49 -0.04 5.29 -0.90
C ALA A 49 0.22 6.75 -0.47
N GLN A 50 1.41 7.06 0.05
CA GLN A 50 1.78 8.42 0.46
C GLN A 50 1.74 9.39 -0.73
N VAL A 51 1.94 8.89 -1.96
CA VAL A 51 1.83 9.69 -3.19
C VAL A 51 0.44 10.32 -3.33
N TYR A 52 -0.63 9.67 -2.85
CA TYR A 52 -1.97 10.26 -2.88
C TYR A 52 -2.20 11.32 -1.79
N VAL A 53 -1.49 11.23 -0.66
CA VAL A 53 -1.69 12.10 0.51
C VAL A 53 -0.79 13.34 0.42
N TYR A 54 0.48 13.14 0.10
CA TYR A 54 1.50 14.19 0.10
C TYR A 54 1.48 15.03 -1.19
N MET A 55 1.16 14.41 -2.34
CA MET A 55 1.02 15.11 -3.62
C MET A 55 -0.46 15.31 -3.96
N TYR A 56 -1.20 15.88 -3.00
CA TYR A 56 -2.64 16.14 -3.13
C TYR A 56 -2.95 17.22 -4.18
N ASP A 57 -1.98 18.07 -4.55
CA ASP A 57 -2.23 19.07 -5.58
C ASP A 57 -2.64 18.39 -6.90
N ARG A 58 -3.66 18.95 -7.54
CA ARG A 58 -4.57 18.32 -8.51
C ARG A 58 -3.94 17.90 -9.83
N ASP A 59 -2.61 17.89 -9.90
CA ASP A 59 -1.89 17.40 -11.05
C ASP A 59 -1.60 15.91 -10.91
N MET A 60 -2.47 15.10 -11.54
CA MET A 60 -2.23 13.67 -11.69
C MET A 60 -0.85 13.40 -12.30
N GLU A 61 -0.26 14.32 -13.07
CA GLU A 61 1.06 14.17 -13.66
C GLU A 61 2.16 14.07 -12.60
N HIS A 62 2.10 14.84 -11.50
CA HIS A 62 3.11 14.76 -10.43
C HIS A 62 3.11 13.39 -9.74
N GLN A 63 1.92 12.81 -9.53
CA GLN A 63 1.80 11.48 -8.96
C GLN A 63 2.32 10.40 -9.92
N VAL A 64 2.07 10.56 -11.22
CA VAL A 64 2.60 9.66 -12.26
C VAL A 64 4.12 9.78 -12.33
N ASP A 65 4.67 11.00 -12.36
CA ASP A 65 6.12 11.26 -12.36
C ASP A 65 6.80 10.65 -11.15
N ARG A 66 6.20 10.80 -9.97
CA ARG A 66 6.75 10.21 -8.76
C ARG A 66 6.79 8.69 -8.85
N ARG A 67 5.74 8.05 -9.37
CA ARG A 67 5.70 6.59 -9.57
C ARG A 67 6.70 6.11 -10.63
N MET A 68 6.87 6.86 -11.71
CA MET A 68 7.89 6.60 -12.74
C MET A 68 9.32 6.66 -12.17
N LYS A 69 9.57 7.50 -11.17
CA LYS A 69 10.87 7.58 -10.48
C LYS A 69 11.10 6.47 -9.45
N ILE A 70 10.04 5.81 -8.96
CA ILE A 70 10.14 4.75 -7.95
C ILE A 70 10.33 3.38 -8.60
N ILE A 71 9.68 3.15 -9.75
CA ILE A 71 9.66 1.85 -10.42
C ILE A 71 10.17 2.03 -11.85
N ASP A 72 11.29 1.39 -12.14
CA ASP A 72 11.90 1.38 -13.47
C ASP A 72 11.08 0.54 -14.46
N GLY A 73 11.14 0.91 -15.74
CA GLY A 73 10.52 0.15 -16.83
C GLY A 73 9.00 0.30 -16.95
N LEU A 74 8.40 1.25 -16.24
CA LEU A 74 6.98 1.57 -16.40
C LEU A 74 6.72 2.32 -17.73
N ASP A 75 5.61 1.97 -18.39
CA ASP A 75 5.06 2.80 -19.46
C ASP A 75 4.18 3.91 -18.87
N ARG A 76 4.49 5.16 -19.20
CA ARG A 76 3.79 6.33 -18.66
C ARG A 76 2.31 6.33 -19.01
N THR A 77 1.98 5.99 -20.26
CA THR A 77 0.61 6.05 -20.77
C THR A 77 -0.28 5.04 -20.03
N THR A 78 0.22 3.82 -19.87
CA THR A 78 -0.42 2.74 -19.12
C THR A 78 -0.60 3.12 -17.66
N LEU A 79 0.45 3.66 -17.02
CA LEU A 79 0.39 4.09 -15.63
C LEU A 79 -0.68 5.18 -15.41
N LYS A 80 -0.74 6.17 -16.31
CA LYS A 80 -1.75 7.23 -16.26
C LYS A 80 -3.17 6.67 -16.42
N ALA A 81 -3.37 5.76 -17.37
CA ALA A 81 -4.67 5.10 -17.56
C ALA A 81 -5.10 4.31 -16.32
N LEU A 82 -4.19 3.53 -15.71
CA LEU A 82 -4.46 2.81 -14.46
C LEU A 82 -4.79 3.76 -13.31
N GLN A 83 -4.06 4.87 -13.19
CA GLN A 83 -4.32 5.86 -12.16
C GLN A 83 -5.72 6.48 -12.32
N MET A 84 -6.15 6.79 -13.54
CA MET A 84 -7.50 7.30 -13.81
C MET A 84 -8.58 6.28 -13.40
N VAL A 85 -8.40 5.00 -13.75
CA VAL A 85 -9.34 3.94 -13.37
C VAL A 85 -9.40 3.79 -11.85
N LEU A 86 -8.26 3.84 -11.17
CA LEU A 86 -8.18 3.72 -9.71
C LEU A 86 -8.83 4.91 -9.01
N VAL A 87 -8.60 6.14 -9.47
CA VAL A 87 -9.25 7.33 -8.90
C VAL A 87 -10.76 7.27 -9.08
N ALA A 88 -11.24 6.79 -10.23
CA ALA A 88 -12.66 6.71 -10.52
C ALA A 88 -13.38 5.60 -9.72
N ASN A 89 -12.73 4.45 -9.49
CA ASN A 89 -13.41 3.25 -9.02
C ASN A 89 -12.95 2.74 -7.64
N ASN A 90 -11.74 3.06 -7.19
CA ASN A 90 -11.18 2.48 -5.98
C ASN A 90 -11.54 3.35 -4.74
N PRO A 91 -12.39 2.85 -3.82
CA PRO A 91 -12.81 3.63 -2.65
C PRO A 91 -11.66 3.95 -1.69
N TYR A 92 -10.59 3.15 -1.67
CA TYR A 92 -9.42 3.40 -0.82
C TYR A 92 -8.57 4.55 -1.36
N VAL A 93 -8.41 4.67 -2.68
CA VAL A 93 -7.73 5.81 -3.30
C VAL A 93 -8.44 7.10 -2.93
N ARG A 94 -9.77 7.11 -2.95
CA ARG A 94 -10.57 8.25 -2.50
C ARG A 94 -10.30 8.61 -1.03
N LYS A 95 -10.19 7.62 -0.14
CA LYS A 95 -9.84 7.87 1.28
C LYS A 95 -8.47 8.54 1.44
N PHE A 96 -7.46 8.10 0.68
CA PHE A 96 -6.13 8.71 0.73
C PHE A 96 -6.11 10.13 0.17
N LEU A 97 -6.79 10.37 -0.96
CA LEU A 97 -6.95 11.72 -1.50
C LEU A 97 -7.62 12.64 -0.49
N THR A 98 -8.74 12.22 0.11
CA THR A 98 -9.44 13.00 1.16
C THR A 98 -8.55 13.28 2.38
N ALA A 99 -7.68 12.34 2.76
CA ALA A 99 -6.70 12.58 3.83
C ALA A 99 -5.67 13.66 3.41
N GLY A 100 -5.24 13.66 2.16
CA GLY A 100 -4.35 14.68 1.59
C GLY A 100 -4.94 16.09 1.59
N GLU A 101 -6.21 16.27 1.22
CA GLU A 101 -6.87 17.60 1.26
C GLU A 101 -6.96 18.12 2.68
N LYS A 102 -7.30 17.25 3.64
CA LYS A 102 -7.38 17.63 5.06
C LYS A 102 -6.03 18.02 5.63
N TRP A 103 -4.98 17.28 5.31
CA TRP A 103 -3.62 17.58 5.76
C TRP A 103 -3.20 18.98 5.32
N HIS A 104 -3.33 19.30 4.03
CA HIS A 104 -2.94 20.60 3.48
C HIS A 104 -3.91 21.73 3.83
N GLY A 105 -5.16 21.44 4.18
CA GLY A 105 -6.13 22.45 4.66
C GLY A 105 -5.98 22.81 6.14
N THR A 106 -5.10 22.13 6.89
CA THR A 106 -4.87 22.36 8.32
C THR A 106 -3.51 23.04 8.59
N VAL A 107 -2.72 23.31 7.54
CA VAL A 107 -1.41 24.01 7.62
C VAL A 107 -1.53 25.40 6.97
#